data_AF-A0A3N6FWL8-F1
#
_entry.id   AF-A0A3N6FWL8-F1
#
_cell.length_a   1.000
_cell.length_b   1.000
_cell.length_c   1.000
_cell.angle_alpha   90.00
_cell.angle_beta   90.00
_cell.angle_gamma   90.00
#
_symmetry.space_group_name_H-M   'P 1'
#
loop_
_entity.id
_entity.type
_entity.pdbx_description
1 polymer ?
#
loop_
_entity_poly.entity_id
_entity_poly.type
_entity_poly.pdbx_seq_one_letter_code
_entity_poly.pdbx_strand_id
1 'polypeptide(L)'
;MTTMTTEPEALAAAAPGGSTGNATDSADGRSISADGGAGSADGLAGWLDTTDTTDTARPATPEDRPQGSSRLRFWLGLAFLFGGLAVAAIGFWLSFGNLTTAAHTKFGFTPGASSIMFALGVDATIVVCLIGDLMFAAKGRAFWLLRPVAHAFTALTIYLNATAHDLLREAVPHAAMPVVFVVLVEAGRHYLVQEAHLEMGIGRDPIPWHRWLLHPFRTAQIFRTMKAWEMTYTQVRTQRRELAIYQVWLAHREEIEAGLEAGQVGVLDRLPVLLAPHGVPVEKALALPARMRRAEQQRTQKQEREALDLQAEAERHAQELEHQKELEATAAEAERLKAAGELAQLRARVTGQERVALAEADGATAAAELAAQTTLTAARRAATEEDRRRVQEETAVETERTAEAKRKAAEHTRATAEIERKTTEEAARIARAKADEARAKADEATAKADAEEAAREAAARSKATAEDLATAAAIELAAAEKLRTAAETRAAAAHAEALSGLDVVQIKTRVAARVLLADPQADGATLAAALGGASASRTSDYRKAALGLIAQGYPEHDPDLSTTPATGPVSIPGQTEITV
;
A
#
# COMPACT_ATOMS: atom_id res chain seq x y z
N MET A 1 42.26 39.84 -9.64
CA MET A 1 43.37 40.78 -9.41
C MET A 1 42.93 41.74 -8.32
N THR A 2 43.59 42.01 -7.21
CA THR A 2 44.83 41.53 -6.56
C THR A 2 44.76 42.21 -5.18
N THR A 3 44.79 41.44 -4.08
CA THR A 3 45.44 41.75 -2.77
C THR A 3 44.91 42.94 -1.93
N MET A 4 44.94 43.00 -0.60
CA MET A 4 45.49 42.16 0.47
C MET A 4 45.15 42.78 1.84
N THR A 5 44.94 41.92 2.85
CA THR A 5 45.42 41.95 4.27
C THR A 5 45.20 43.21 5.15
N THR A 6 44.96 43.16 6.46
CA THR A 6 45.48 42.32 7.56
C THR A 6 44.64 42.60 8.82
N GLU A 7 44.29 41.56 9.59
CA GLU A 7 44.14 41.64 11.05
C GLU A 7 45.54 41.67 11.72
N PRO A 8 45.62 42.08 13.00
CA PRO A 8 46.11 41.10 13.96
C PRO A 8 45.43 41.10 15.35
N GLU A 9 45.66 39.96 16.00
CA GLU A 9 45.33 39.47 17.35
C GLU A 9 45.72 40.31 18.58
N ALA A 10 45.06 39.91 19.69
CA ALA A 10 45.59 39.71 21.05
C ALA A 10 45.44 40.80 22.14
N LEU A 11 44.56 40.45 23.09
CA LEU A 11 44.77 40.26 24.53
C LEU A 11 45.47 41.31 25.43
N ALA A 12 44.77 41.59 26.54
CA ALA A 12 45.24 41.72 27.93
C ALA A 12 45.55 43.11 28.51
N ALA A 13 44.68 43.54 29.45
CA ALA A 13 44.94 44.27 30.71
C ALA A 13 43.57 44.70 31.28
N ALA A 14 43.24 44.75 32.57
CA ALA A 14 43.87 44.35 33.83
C ALA A 14 42.75 44.41 34.91
N ALA A 15 42.79 43.51 35.90
CA ALA A 15 42.00 43.61 37.12
C ALA A 15 42.51 44.75 38.04
N PRO A 16 41.79 45.09 39.12
CA PRO A 16 42.35 44.76 40.44
C PRO A 16 41.33 44.37 41.54
N GLY A 17 41.85 43.63 42.52
CA GLY A 17 41.28 43.40 43.86
C GLY A 17 40.53 42.06 43.98
N GLY A 18 40.82 41.14 44.90
CA GLY A 18 41.58 41.22 46.14
C GLY A 18 40.88 40.33 47.18
N SER A 19 41.26 39.05 47.21
CA SER A 19 41.26 38.07 48.33
C SER A 19 40.38 38.30 49.57
N THR A 20 39.48 37.33 49.83
CA THR A 20 39.33 36.50 51.07
C THR A 20 38.32 35.39 50.70
N GLY A 21 38.45 34.09 50.97
CA GLY A 21 39.14 33.31 51.99
C GLY A 21 38.12 32.33 52.60
N ASN A 22 38.40 31.02 52.55
CA ASN A 22 37.67 29.88 53.15
C ASN A 22 36.25 29.58 52.63
N ALA A 23 35.69 28.37 52.72
CA ALA A 23 36.13 26.98 52.83
C ALA A 23 34.81 26.19 52.93
N THR A 24 34.75 24.99 52.33
CA THR A 24 33.93 23.81 52.71
C THR A 24 32.47 24.03 53.13
N ASP A 25 31.51 23.38 52.48
CA ASP A 25 31.01 22.07 52.89
C ASP A 25 29.80 21.64 52.04
N SER A 26 29.44 20.38 52.24
CA SER A 26 28.66 19.45 51.45
C SER A 26 27.14 19.62 51.55
N ALA A 27 26.49 19.04 50.53
CA ALA A 27 25.29 18.20 50.59
C ALA A 27 23.90 18.82 50.86
N ASP A 28 23.01 18.33 50.00
CA ASP A 28 21.60 17.99 50.23
C ASP A 28 20.55 19.06 50.51
N GLY A 29 19.55 19.05 49.63
CA GLY A 29 18.21 18.70 50.11
C GLY A 29 17.18 19.82 50.13
N ARG A 30 16.19 19.64 49.25
CA ARG A 30 14.75 19.93 49.44
C ARG A 30 14.27 21.39 49.49
N SER A 31 13.37 21.62 48.52
CA SER A 31 11.95 21.99 48.72
C SER A 31 11.55 23.47 48.70
N ILE A 32 10.28 23.68 48.31
CA ILE A 32 9.37 24.82 48.58
C ILE A 32 9.59 26.02 47.63
N SER A 33 8.62 26.71 47.02
CA SER A 33 7.13 26.66 46.92
C SER A 33 6.73 27.74 45.88
N ALA A 34 5.72 27.53 45.03
CA ALA A 34 4.33 28.03 45.10
C ALA A 34 4.03 29.39 44.41
N ASP A 35 2.74 29.58 44.16
CA ASP A 35 1.96 30.68 43.55
C ASP A 35 1.96 30.79 42.01
N GLY A 36 0.84 30.96 41.32
CA GLY A 36 -0.57 31.08 41.73
C GLY A 36 -1.37 31.87 40.67
N GLY A 37 -2.58 31.42 40.33
CA GLY A 37 -3.67 32.29 39.83
C GLY A 37 -4.08 32.23 38.35
N ALA A 38 -5.35 31.82 38.13
CA ALA A 38 -6.34 32.19 37.09
C ALA A 38 -5.94 32.07 35.59
N GLY A 39 -6.69 31.45 34.68
CA GLY A 39 -8.13 31.21 34.59
C GLY A 39 -8.65 31.80 33.27
N SER A 40 -8.70 31.00 32.19
CA SER A 40 -9.53 31.29 31.01
C SER A 40 -9.86 29.98 30.30
N ALA A 41 -11.16 29.71 30.21
CA ALA A 41 -11.75 28.54 29.58
C ALA A 41 -11.66 28.65 28.06
N ASP A 42 -11.00 27.68 27.42
CA ASP A 42 -11.33 27.16 26.09
C ASP A 42 -10.47 25.92 25.85
N GLY A 43 -11.11 24.74 25.70
CA GLY A 43 -10.37 23.49 25.50
C GLY A 43 -11.13 22.20 25.80
N LEU A 44 -12.40 22.10 25.38
CA LEU A 44 -13.12 20.83 25.33
C LEU A 44 -12.78 20.07 24.04
N ALA A 45 -11.58 19.51 23.94
CA ALA A 45 -11.24 18.40 23.03
C ALA A 45 -9.76 17.99 23.23
N GLY A 46 -9.49 17.04 24.13
CA GLY A 46 -8.12 16.55 24.28
C GLY A 46 -7.85 15.72 25.52
N TRP A 47 -8.66 14.69 25.79
CA TRP A 47 -8.35 13.74 26.88
C TRP A 47 -8.68 12.31 26.49
N LEU A 48 -7.84 11.74 25.63
CA LEU A 48 -7.63 10.30 25.48
C LEU A 48 -6.14 10.06 25.14
N ASP A 49 -5.22 10.46 26.02
CA ASP A 49 -3.93 9.77 26.16
C ASP A 49 -3.27 10.13 27.51
N THR A 50 -2.43 9.23 28.02
CA THR A 50 -1.63 9.26 29.27
C THR A 50 -2.43 9.01 30.58
N THR A 51 -2.19 7.97 31.37
CA THR A 51 -0.93 7.29 31.72
C THR A 51 -1.13 5.78 31.92
N ASP A 52 -0.42 4.98 31.11
CA ASP A 52 -0.07 3.60 31.43
C ASP A 52 1.47 3.58 31.46
N THR A 53 2.06 3.60 32.65
CA THR A 53 3.50 3.52 32.87
C THR A 53 3.83 2.09 33.26
N THR A 54 3.78 1.20 32.28
CA THR A 54 4.43 -0.11 32.34
C THR A 54 4.86 -0.47 30.94
N ASP A 55 6.12 -0.16 30.63
CA ASP A 55 6.97 -0.69 29.55
C ASP A 55 6.23 -1.36 28.35
N THR A 56 5.34 -0.61 27.72
CA THR A 56 4.85 -0.89 26.38
C THR A 56 5.59 0.05 25.47
N ALA A 57 6.52 -0.51 24.69
CA ALA A 57 7.09 0.14 23.52
C ALA A 57 5.99 0.96 22.82
N ARG A 58 6.22 2.28 22.73
CA ARG A 58 5.40 3.24 21.99
C ARG A 58 4.92 2.56 20.70
N PRO A 59 3.62 2.56 20.36
CA PRO A 59 3.21 2.12 19.03
C PRO A 59 3.96 3.02 18.05
N ALA A 60 4.91 2.45 17.32
CA ALA A 60 5.72 3.18 16.37
C ALA A 60 4.76 4.01 15.50
N THR A 61 4.89 5.34 15.57
CA THR A 61 4.33 6.23 14.56
C THR A 61 4.78 5.69 13.20
N PRO A 62 4.00 5.86 12.12
CA PRO A 62 4.40 5.39 10.79
C PRO A 62 5.80 5.90 10.35
N GLU A 63 6.28 6.98 10.97
CA GLU A 63 7.61 7.57 10.82
C GLU A 63 8.75 6.82 11.55
N ASP A 64 8.47 6.02 12.58
CA ASP A 64 9.48 5.31 13.39
C ASP A 64 9.82 3.89 12.87
N ARG A 65 9.22 3.48 11.75
CA ARG A 65 9.71 2.30 11.03
C ARG A 65 11.01 2.70 10.35
N PRO A 66 12.13 1.96 10.53
CA PRO A 66 13.32 2.22 9.73
C PRO A 66 12.90 2.17 8.27
N GLN A 67 12.97 3.32 7.59
CA GLN A 67 12.84 3.46 6.14
C GLN A 67 14.07 2.83 5.46
N GLY A 68 14.46 1.64 5.93
CA GLY A 68 15.53 0.80 5.44
C GLY A 68 15.16 0.32 4.05
N SER A 69 15.50 1.18 3.10
CA SER A 69 15.60 1.00 1.66
C SER A 69 14.48 0.14 1.06
N SER A 70 13.35 0.79 0.76
CA SER A 70 12.40 0.31 -0.26
C SER A 70 13.15 -0.19 -1.52
N ARG A 71 14.24 0.49 -1.86
CA ARG A 71 15.20 0.08 -2.90
C ARG A 71 15.84 -1.30 -2.68
N LEU A 72 16.32 -1.62 -1.48
CA LEU A 72 16.91 -2.94 -1.21
C LEU A 72 15.87 -4.05 -1.32
N ARG A 73 14.66 -3.83 -0.81
CA ARG A 73 13.57 -4.81 -0.91
C ARG A 73 13.17 -5.03 -2.37
N PHE A 74 13.10 -3.94 -3.15
CA PHE A 74 12.87 -4.00 -4.59
C PHE A 74 13.96 -4.79 -5.31
N TRP A 75 15.24 -4.47 -5.07
CA TRP A 75 16.36 -5.21 -5.67
C TRP A 75 16.43 -6.67 -5.23
N LEU A 76 16.08 -6.97 -3.97
CA LEU A 76 16.03 -8.33 -3.45
C LEU A 76 14.87 -9.12 -4.08
N GLY A 77 13.70 -8.48 -4.26
CA GLY A 77 12.57 -9.05 -4.98
C GLY A 77 12.89 -9.30 -6.46
N LEU A 78 13.60 -8.37 -7.10
CA LEU A 78 14.05 -8.48 -8.48
C LEU A 78 15.10 -9.60 -8.64
N ALA A 79 16.08 -9.68 -7.73
CA ALA A 79 17.07 -10.75 -7.69
C ALA A 79 16.41 -12.12 -7.45
N PHE A 80 15.41 -12.20 -6.56
CA PHE A 80 14.63 -13.41 -6.35
C PHE A 80 13.85 -13.83 -7.59
N LEU A 81 13.23 -12.88 -8.30
CA LEU A 81 12.50 -13.14 -9.54
C LEU A 81 13.43 -13.67 -10.65
N PHE A 82 14.53 -12.97 -10.93
CA PHE A 82 15.48 -13.40 -11.97
C PHE A 82 16.21 -14.68 -11.59
N GLY A 83 16.65 -14.81 -10.34
CA GLY A 83 17.26 -16.04 -9.83
C GLY A 83 16.29 -17.21 -9.92
N GLY A 84 15.03 -17.00 -9.54
CA GLY A 84 13.98 -18.02 -9.66
C GLY A 84 13.70 -18.42 -11.10
N LEU A 85 13.67 -17.46 -12.03
CA LEU A 85 13.49 -17.72 -13.46
C LEU A 85 14.67 -18.51 -14.05
N ALA A 86 15.90 -18.17 -13.67
CA ALA A 86 17.10 -18.89 -14.10
C ALA A 86 17.10 -20.34 -13.57
N VAL A 87 16.82 -20.54 -12.28
CA VAL A 87 16.71 -21.87 -11.67
C VAL A 87 15.60 -22.68 -12.33
N ALA A 88 14.44 -22.06 -12.62
CA ALA A 88 13.35 -22.71 -13.33
C ALA A 88 13.78 -23.16 -14.74
N ALA A 89 14.40 -22.27 -15.52
CA ALA A 89 14.87 -22.58 -16.88
C ALA A 89 15.87 -23.74 -16.89
N ILE A 90 16.83 -23.72 -15.95
CA ILE A 90 17.81 -24.81 -15.78
C ILE A 90 17.09 -26.11 -15.38
N GLY A 91 16.19 -26.07 -14.38
CA GLY A 91 15.41 -27.22 -13.95
C GLY A 91 14.57 -27.85 -15.05
N PHE A 92 13.89 -27.03 -15.86
CA PHE A 92 13.13 -27.49 -17.02
C PHE A 92 14.05 -28.12 -18.08
N TRP A 93 15.19 -27.48 -18.38
CA TRP A 93 16.16 -28.01 -19.33
C TRP A 93 16.68 -29.40 -18.93
N LEU A 94 17.07 -29.57 -17.66
CA LEU A 94 17.54 -30.87 -17.16
C LEU A 94 16.42 -31.93 -17.09
N SER A 95 15.18 -31.51 -16.87
CA SER A 95 14.00 -32.39 -16.80
C SER A 95 13.54 -32.86 -18.19
N PHE A 96 13.72 -32.03 -19.22
CA PHE A 96 13.17 -32.24 -20.55
C PHE A 96 13.63 -33.55 -21.22
N GLY A 97 14.91 -33.90 -21.09
CA GLY A 97 15.46 -35.16 -21.61
C GLY A 97 14.82 -36.41 -20.98
N ASN A 98 14.53 -36.37 -19.68
CA ASN A 98 13.90 -37.47 -18.97
C ASN A 98 12.41 -37.60 -19.35
N LEU A 99 11.71 -36.48 -19.50
CA LEU A 99 10.29 -36.47 -19.89
C LEU A 99 10.08 -36.97 -21.32
N THR A 100 10.92 -36.54 -22.26
CA THR A 100 10.89 -37.01 -23.65
C THR A 100 11.19 -38.51 -23.73
N THR A 101 12.16 -39.00 -22.95
CA THR A 101 12.46 -40.44 -22.83
C THR A 101 11.28 -41.20 -22.23
N ALA A 102 10.66 -40.68 -21.17
CA ALA A 102 9.50 -41.28 -20.54
C ALA A 102 8.26 -41.31 -21.46
N ALA A 103 8.08 -40.29 -22.30
CA ALA A 103 7.02 -40.25 -23.31
C ALA A 103 7.10 -41.45 -24.25
N HIS A 104 8.31 -41.76 -24.74
CA HIS A 104 8.52 -42.92 -25.60
C HIS A 104 8.44 -44.24 -24.84
N THR A 105 9.16 -44.36 -23.73
CA THR A 105 9.35 -45.65 -23.04
C THR A 105 8.15 -46.09 -22.19
N LYS A 106 7.39 -45.14 -21.62
CA LYS A 106 6.27 -45.45 -20.70
C LYS A 106 4.90 -45.21 -21.29
N PHE A 107 4.77 -44.21 -22.16
CA PHE A 107 3.49 -43.82 -22.74
C PHE A 107 3.37 -44.16 -24.23
N GLY A 108 4.40 -44.75 -24.83
CA GLY A 108 4.37 -45.28 -26.20
C GLY A 108 4.35 -44.22 -27.31
N PHE A 109 4.74 -42.98 -27.02
CA PHE A 109 4.84 -41.94 -28.04
C PHE A 109 6.03 -42.20 -28.97
N THR A 110 5.88 -41.95 -30.27
CA THR A 110 6.97 -42.08 -31.25
C THR A 110 8.15 -41.16 -30.88
N PRO A 111 9.42 -41.63 -30.96
CA PRO A 111 10.59 -40.79 -30.75
C PRO A 111 10.59 -39.58 -31.72
N GLY A 112 10.98 -38.41 -31.21
CA GLY A 112 11.00 -37.16 -31.97
C GLY A 112 9.84 -36.23 -31.59
N ALA A 113 9.15 -35.66 -32.58
CA ALA A 113 8.20 -34.56 -32.37
C ALA A 113 7.09 -34.88 -31.33
N SER A 114 6.54 -36.09 -31.33
CA SER A 114 5.47 -36.48 -30.40
C SER A 114 5.95 -36.55 -28.95
N SER A 115 7.14 -37.10 -28.70
CA SER A 115 7.75 -37.13 -27.37
C SER A 115 8.10 -35.74 -26.83
N ILE A 116 8.55 -34.85 -27.72
CA ILE A 116 8.82 -33.42 -27.43
C ILE A 116 7.53 -32.69 -27.05
N MET A 117 6.48 -32.87 -27.84
CA MET A 117 5.16 -32.25 -27.59
C MET A 117 4.56 -32.72 -26.26
N PHE A 118 4.73 -33.99 -25.89
CA PHE A 118 4.29 -34.49 -24.58
C PHE A 118 5.01 -33.78 -23.43
N ALA A 119 6.34 -33.73 -23.47
CA ALA A 119 7.14 -33.07 -22.43
C ALA A 119 6.76 -31.58 -22.32
N LEU A 120 6.67 -30.90 -23.46
CA LEU A 120 6.24 -29.50 -23.53
C LEU A 120 4.82 -29.31 -22.98
N GLY A 121 3.88 -30.22 -23.28
CA GLY A 121 2.50 -30.15 -22.82
C GLY A 121 2.36 -30.29 -21.31
N VAL A 122 3.11 -31.21 -20.70
CA VAL A 122 3.15 -31.38 -19.23
C VAL A 122 3.64 -30.11 -18.57
N ASP A 123 4.78 -29.58 -19.00
CA ASP A 123 5.42 -28.42 -18.38
C ASP A 123 4.66 -27.10 -18.67
N ALA A 124 4.15 -26.93 -19.89
CA ALA A 124 3.31 -25.79 -20.25
C ALA A 124 2.03 -25.74 -19.42
N THR A 125 1.44 -26.90 -19.08
CA THR A 125 0.26 -26.96 -18.20
C THR A 125 0.59 -26.42 -16.82
N ILE A 126 1.74 -26.78 -16.24
CA ILE A 126 2.21 -26.26 -14.95
C ILE A 126 2.32 -24.73 -15.01
N VAL A 127 3.03 -24.20 -16.01
CA VAL A 127 3.25 -22.76 -16.18
C VAL A 127 1.93 -22.01 -16.37
N VAL A 128 1.04 -22.47 -17.25
CA VAL A 128 -0.25 -21.82 -17.51
C VAL A 128 -1.15 -21.84 -16.27
N CYS A 129 -1.20 -22.95 -15.53
CA CYS A 129 -1.97 -23.02 -14.29
C CYS A 129 -1.44 -22.06 -13.22
N LEU A 130 -0.11 -21.93 -13.07
CA LEU A 130 0.50 -21.01 -12.12
C LEU A 130 0.31 -19.55 -12.51
N ILE A 131 0.46 -19.20 -13.80
CA ILE A 131 0.14 -17.86 -14.32
C ILE A 131 -1.33 -17.54 -14.08
N GLY A 132 -2.23 -18.49 -14.35
CA GLY A 132 -3.65 -18.35 -14.08
C GLY A 132 -3.93 -18.10 -12.59
N ASP A 133 -3.32 -18.87 -11.69
CA ASP A 133 -3.47 -18.70 -10.23
C ASP A 133 -3.02 -17.30 -9.80
N LEU A 134 -1.89 -16.82 -10.31
CA LEU A 134 -1.38 -15.48 -10.03
C LEU A 134 -2.29 -14.39 -10.59
N MET A 135 -2.79 -14.54 -11.82
CA MET A 135 -3.73 -13.60 -12.44
C MET A 135 -5.04 -13.49 -11.65
N PHE A 136 -5.60 -14.61 -11.21
CA PHE A 136 -6.81 -14.60 -10.38
C PHE A 136 -6.52 -13.96 -9.02
N ALA A 137 -5.40 -14.32 -8.39
CA ALA A 137 -4.98 -13.74 -7.11
C ALA A 137 -4.81 -12.22 -7.18
N ALA A 138 -4.21 -11.70 -8.27
CA ALA A 138 -4.10 -10.27 -8.53
C ALA A 138 -5.46 -9.57 -8.67
N LYS A 139 -6.50 -10.30 -9.09
CA LYS A 139 -7.89 -9.80 -9.17
C LYS A 139 -8.70 -10.04 -7.89
N GLY A 140 -8.06 -10.44 -6.79
CA GLY A 140 -8.74 -10.74 -5.52
C GLY A 140 -9.67 -11.95 -5.56
N ARG A 141 -9.55 -12.80 -6.59
CA ARG A 141 -10.35 -14.03 -6.76
C ARG A 141 -9.43 -15.24 -6.68
N ALA A 142 -9.89 -16.35 -6.12
CA ALA A 142 -9.13 -17.60 -6.13
C ALA A 142 -9.92 -18.65 -6.92
N PHE A 143 -9.35 -19.16 -8.02
CA PHE A 143 -9.90 -20.34 -8.67
C PHE A 143 -9.23 -21.58 -8.07
N TRP A 144 -10.02 -22.33 -7.29
CA TRP A 144 -9.54 -23.40 -6.41
C TRP A 144 -8.82 -24.56 -7.12
N LEU A 145 -9.01 -24.71 -8.43
CA LEU A 145 -8.54 -25.89 -9.18
C LEU A 145 -7.16 -25.72 -9.84
N LEU A 146 -6.73 -24.49 -10.16
CA LEU A 146 -5.47 -24.27 -10.90
C LEU A 146 -4.26 -24.81 -10.16
N ARG A 147 -4.24 -24.60 -8.85
CA ARG A 147 -3.13 -24.98 -7.99
C ARG A 147 -3.05 -26.49 -7.74
N PRO A 148 -4.13 -27.19 -7.35
CA PRO A 148 -4.11 -28.65 -7.30
C PRO A 148 -3.69 -29.30 -8.62
N VAL A 149 -4.15 -28.76 -9.76
CA VAL A 149 -3.75 -29.26 -11.08
C VAL A 149 -2.27 -29.02 -11.34
N ALA A 150 -1.74 -27.82 -11.10
CA ALA A 150 -0.32 -27.54 -11.23
C ALA A 150 0.54 -28.47 -10.35
N HIS A 151 0.14 -28.70 -9.10
CA HIS A 151 0.85 -29.62 -8.19
C HIS A 151 0.76 -31.07 -8.66
N ALA A 152 -0.39 -31.50 -9.20
CA ALA A 152 -0.54 -32.85 -9.75
C ALA A 152 0.39 -33.07 -10.95
N PHE A 153 0.46 -32.11 -11.87
CA PHE A 153 1.38 -32.17 -13.00
C PHE A 153 2.85 -32.08 -12.56
N THR A 154 3.17 -31.29 -11.53
CA THR A 154 4.52 -31.27 -10.97
C THR A 154 4.88 -32.62 -10.32
N ALA A 155 3.96 -33.23 -9.57
CA ALA A 155 4.15 -34.56 -9.00
C ALA A 155 4.38 -35.62 -10.09
N LEU A 156 3.65 -35.50 -11.22
CA LEU A 156 3.90 -36.31 -12.41
C LEU A 156 5.32 -36.07 -12.97
N THR A 157 5.75 -34.81 -13.14
CA THR A 157 7.12 -34.48 -13.59
C THR A 157 8.19 -35.05 -12.65
N ILE A 158 7.99 -34.99 -11.33
CA ILE A 158 8.90 -35.58 -10.33
C ILE A 158 8.96 -37.10 -10.51
N TYR A 159 7.81 -37.76 -10.65
CA TYR A 159 7.75 -39.21 -10.87
C TYR A 159 8.45 -39.64 -12.17
N LEU A 160 8.24 -38.91 -13.27
CA LEU A 160 8.88 -39.22 -14.55
C LEU A 160 10.39 -39.00 -14.50
N ASN A 161 10.86 -37.94 -13.83
CA ASN A 161 12.29 -37.72 -13.62
C ASN A 161 12.92 -38.79 -12.72
N ALA A 162 12.27 -39.16 -11.62
CA ALA A 162 12.78 -40.16 -10.69
C ALA A 162 12.90 -41.53 -11.35
N THR A 163 11.91 -41.88 -12.17
CA THR A 163 11.83 -43.22 -12.78
C THR A 163 12.54 -43.35 -14.13
N ALA A 164 13.22 -42.30 -14.58
CA ALA A 164 14.16 -42.35 -15.70
C ALA A 164 15.51 -42.97 -15.30
N HIS A 165 15.77 -43.13 -14.00
CA HIS A 165 17.03 -43.63 -13.45
C HIS A 165 16.78 -44.82 -12.52
N ASP A 166 17.61 -45.86 -12.61
CA ASP A 166 17.48 -47.07 -11.79
C ASP A 166 18.04 -46.90 -10.37
N LEU A 167 18.93 -45.92 -10.18
CA LEU A 167 19.67 -45.70 -8.95
C LEU A 167 19.22 -44.40 -8.27
N LEU A 168 18.93 -44.48 -6.97
CA LEU A 168 18.45 -43.33 -6.18
C LEU A 168 19.40 -42.13 -6.24
N ARG A 169 20.73 -42.36 -6.29
CA ARG A 169 21.74 -41.30 -6.39
C ARG A 169 21.62 -40.45 -7.67
N GLU A 170 21.10 -41.03 -8.74
CA GLU A 170 20.90 -40.37 -10.04
C GLU A 170 19.47 -39.82 -10.14
N ALA A 171 18.48 -40.56 -9.63
CA ALA A 171 17.08 -40.14 -9.61
C ALA A 171 16.82 -38.88 -8.75
N VAL A 172 17.42 -38.81 -7.55
CA VAL A 172 17.10 -37.77 -6.55
C VAL A 172 17.39 -36.35 -7.04
N PRO A 173 18.57 -36.03 -7.62
CA PRO A 173 18.84 -34.69 -8.14
C PRO A 173 17.85 -34.24 -9.22
N HIS A 174 17.49 -35.13 -10.15
CA HIS A 174 16.53 -34.81 -11.23
C HIS A 174 15.09 -34.66 -10.72
N ALA A 175 14.72 -35.44 -9.70
CA ALA A 175 13.42 -35.34 -9.03
C ALA A 175 13.30 -34.13 -8.10
N ALA A 176 14.41 -33.65 -7.54
CA ALA A 176 14.45 -32.51 -6.64
C ALA A 176 14.26 -31.16 -7.36
N MET A 177 14.68 -31.05 -8.63
CA MET A 177 14.59 -29.79 -9.39
C MET A 177 13.16 -29.23 -9.50
N PRO A 178 12.13 -30.02 -9.87
CA PRO A 178 10.75 -29.53 -9.87
C PRO A 178 10.23 -29.14 -8.47
N VAL A 179 10.72 -29.76 -7.40
CA VAL A 179 10.34 -29.40 -6.02
C VAL A 179 10.85 -28.00 -5.70
N VAL A 180 12.11 -27.71 -6.01
CA VAL A 180 12.70 -26.37 -5.82
C VAL A 180 11.93 -25.32 -6.62
N PHE A 181 11.56 -25.64 -7.86
CA PHE A 181 10.71 -24.76 -8.68
C PHE A 181 9.36 -24.43 -7.99
N VAL A 182 8.64 -25.43 -7.49
CA VAL A 182 7.35 -25.20 -6.79
C VAL A 182 7.54 -24.34 -5.55
N VAL A 183 8.58 -24.60 -4.76
CA VAL A 183 8.88 -23.81 -3.56
C VAL A 183 9.17 -22.35 -3.92
N LEU A 184 9.98 -22.10 -4.96
CA LEU A 184 10.30 -20.75 -5.42
C LEU A 184 9.06 -20.00 -5.93
N VAL A 185 8.21 -20.66 -6.72
CA VAL A 185 6.96 -20.03 -7.22
C VAL A 185 5.99 -19.75 -6.07
N GLU A 186 5.82 -20.68 -5.13
CA GLU A 186 4.91 -20.49 -4.00
C GLU A 186 5.42 -19.37 -3.07
N ALA A 187 6.73 -19.28 -2.84
CA ALA A 187 7.35 -18.17 -2.13
C ALA A 187 7.14 -16.82 -2.84
N GLY A 188 7.38 -16.78 -4.16
CA GLY A 188 7.14 -15.57 -4.97
C GLY A 188 5.67 -15.13 -4.95
N ARG A 189 4.74 -16.08 -5.02
CA ARG A 189 3.31 -15.78 -4.88
C ARG A 189 2.96 -15.27 -3.48
N HIS A 190 3.48 -15.89 -2.42
CA HIS A 190 3.24 -15.40 -1.06
C HIS A 190 3.68 -13.95 -0.91
N TYR A 191 4.83 -13.60 -1.49
CA TYR A 191 5.31 -12.22 -1.54
C TYR A 191 4.37 -11.30 -2.32
N LEU A 192 4.00 -11.66 -3.56
CA LEU A 192 3.11 -10.82 -4.41
C LEU A 192 1.71 -10.64 -3.81
N VAL A 193 1.14 -11.72 -3.24
CA VAL A 193 -0.17 -11.66 -2.57
C VAL A 193 -0.08 -10.87 -1.27
N GLN A 194 1.05 -10.91 -0.58
CA GLN A 194 1.27 -10.09 0.60
C GLN A 194 1.34 -8.61 0.23
N GLU A 195 2.10 -8.25 -0.81
CA GLU A 195 2.21 -6.87 -1.28
C GLU A 195 0.86 -6.33 -1.77
N ALA A 196 0.13 -7.11 -2.58
CA ALA A 196 -1.21 -6.73 -3.04
C ALA A 196 -2.19 -6.51 -1.88
N HIS A 197 -2.09 -7.31 -0.80
CA HIS A 197 -2.91 -7.12 0.39
C HIS A 197 -2.54 -5.86 1.18
N LEU A 198 -1.25 -5.49 1.20
CA LEU A 198 -0.78 -4.25 1.81
C LEU A 198 -1.26 -3.02 1.01
N GLU A 199 -1.18 -3.08 -0.32
CA GLU A 199 -1.68 -2.03 -1.23
C GLU A 199 -3.19 -1.83 -1.11
N MET A 200 -3.96 -2.91 -0.96
CA MET A 200 -5.41 -2.84 -0.77
C MET A 200 -5.83 -2.34 0.63
N GLY A 201 -4.89 -2.04 1.53
CA GLY A 201 -5.20 -1.57 2.89
C GLY A 201 -5.91 -2.61 3.76
N ILE A 202 -6.00 -3.86 3.31
CA ILE A 202 -6.62 -4.96 4.06
C ILE A 202 -5.60 -5.40 5.11
N GLY A 203 -5.66 -4.80 6.29
CA GLY A 203 -4.90 -5.21 7.46
C GLY A 203 -5.12 -6.70 7.72
N ARG A 204 -4.16 -7.53 7.30
CA ARG A 204 -4.27 -8.99 7.43
C ARG A 204 -3.97 -9.33 8.88
N ASP A 205 -5.02 -9.65 9.61
CA ASP A 205 -4.92 -10.16 10.98
C ASP A 205 -5.38 -11.62 10.99
N PRO A 206 -4.52 -12.54 10.48
CA PRO A 206 -4.86 -13.94 10.41
C PRO A 206 -4.93 -14.54 11.82
N ILE A 207 -5.86 -15.48 12.00
CA ILE A 207 -5.91 -16.29 13.20
C ILE A 207 -4.60 -17.09 13.31
N PRO A 208 -3.85 -16.97 14.41
CA PRO A 208 -2.61 -17.72 14.58
C PRO A 208 -2.83 -19.23 14.50
N TRP A 209 -1.98 -19.93 13.73
CA TRP A 209 -2.14 -21.36 13.47
C TRP A 209 -2.13 -22.19 14.75
N HIS A 210 -1.29 -21.84 15.74
CA HIS A 210 -1.19 -22.55 17.01
C HIS A 210 -2.52 -22.57 17.77
N ARG A 211 -3.41 -21.58 17.55
CA ARG A 211 -4.71 -21.52 18.20
C ARG A 211 -5.70 -22.55 17.64
N TRP A 212 -5.55 -22.91 16.36
CA TRP A 212 -6.28 -24.03 15.78
C TRP A 212 -5.90 -25.35 16.42
N LEU A 213 -4.63 -25.52 16.80
CA LEU A 213 -4.15 -26.71 17.51
C LEU A 213 -4.60 -26.73 18.99
N LEU A 214 -4.43 -25.62 19.70
CA LEU A 214 -4.72 -25.54 21.14
C LEU A 214 -6.22 -25.45 21.47
N HIS A 215 -7.00 -24.74 20.63
CA HIS A 215 -8.41 -24.46 20.90
C HIS A 215 -9.25 -24.49 19.61
N PRO A 216 -9.39 -25.64 18.93
CA PRO A 216 -10.03 -25.73 17.62
C PRO A 216 -11.47 -25.20 17.62
N PHE A 217 -12.28 -25.60 18.60
CA PHE A 217 -13.70 -25.20 18.66
C PHE A 217 -13.89 -23.69 18.92
N ARG A 218 -13.16 -23.11 19.89
CA ARG A 218 -13.25 -21.66 20.16
C ARG A 218 -12.71 -20.85 18.99
N THR A 219 -11.68 -21.34 18.32
CA THR A 219 -11.10 -20.72 17.13
C THR A 219 -12.07 -20.75 15.95
N ALA A 220 -12.78 -21.86 15.74
CA ALA A 220 -13.82 -21.96 14.72
C ALA A 220 -14.96 -20.95 14.96
N GLN A 221 -15.36 -20.73 16.21
CA GLN A 221 -16.35 -19.70 16.53
C GLN A 221 -15.85 -18.28 16.22
N ILE A 222 -14.58 -17.97 16.52
CA ILE A 222 -13.96 -16.68 16.19
C ILE A 222 -13.93 -16.51 14.67
N PHE A 223 -13.48 -17.53 13.94
CA PHE A 223 -13.46 -17.53 12.49
C PHE A 223 -14.85 -17.28 11.89
N ARG A 224 -15.89 -17.93 12.41
CA ARG A 224 -17.28 -17.70 11.98
C ARG A 224 -17.70 -16.24 12.20
N THR A 225 -17.43 -15.67 13.38
CA THR A 225 -17.76 -14.27 13.67
C THR A 225 -16.98 -13.31 12.76
N MET A 226 -15.68 -13.54 12.57
CA MET A 226 -14.86 -12.74 11.66
C MET A 226 -15.42 -12.73 10.24
N LYS A 227 -15.84 -13.90 9.74
CA LYS A 227 -16.39 -14.02 8.38
C LYS A 227 -17.82 -13.51 8.25
N ALA A 228 -18.65 -13.66 9.29
CA ALA A 228 -20.03 -13.18 9.27
C ALA A 228 -20.14 -11.65 9.38
N TRP A 229 -19.20 -11.00 10.08
CA TRP A 229 -19.26 -9.56 10.39
C TRP A 229 -18.09 -8.77 9.79
N GLU A 230 -17.28 -9.41 8.93
CA GLU A 230 -16.12 -8.81 8.27
C GLU A 230 -15.11 -8.15 9.23
N MET A 231 -15.00 -8.69 10.44
CA MET A 231 -14.13 -8.18 11.50
C MET A 231 -12.75 -8.84 11.46
N THR A 232 -11.73 -8.11 11.91
CA THR A 232 -10.38 -8.66 12.11
C THR A 232 -10.31 -9.56 13.34
N TYR A 233 -9.27 -10.41 13.42
CA TYR A 233 -9.11 -11.34 14.53
C TYR A 233 -8.96 -10.62 15.88
N THR A 234 -8.18 -9.55 15.92
CA THR A 234 -7.97 -8.66 17.06
C THR A 234 -9.26 -7.99 17.48
N GLN A 235 -10.06 -7.48 16.54
CA GLN A 235 -11.36 -6.90 16.84
C GLN A 235 -12.29 -7.92 17.52
N VAL A 236 -12.46 -9.12 16.94
CA VAL A 236 -13.31 -10.16 17.54
C VAL A 236 -12.77 -10.62 18.90
N ARG A 237 -11.44 -10.76 19.03
CA ARG A 237 -10.80 -11.14 20.30
C ARG A 237 -11.01 -10.08 21.38
N THR A 238 -10.86 -8.81 21.05
CA THR A 238 -11.06 -7.68 21.96
C THR A 238 -12.53 -7.59 22.36
N GLN A 239 -13.45 -7.63 21.41
CA GLN A 239 -14.90 -7.61 21.68
C GLN A 239 -15.32 -8.77 22.61
N ARG A 240 -14.84 -10.00 22.35
CA ARG A 240 -15.14 -11.14 23.25
C ARG A 240 -14.56 -10.96 24.65
N ARG A 241 -13.37 -10.36 24.77
CA ARG A 241 -12.77 -10.06 26.07
C ARG A 241 -13.57 -8.98 26.80
N GLU A 242 -13.97 -7.92 26.12
CA GLU A 242 -14.79 -6.84 26.68
C GLU A 242 -16.15 -7.35 27.15
N LEU A 243 -16.80 -8.21 26.35
CA LEU A 243 -18.06 -8.86 26.75
C LEU A 243 -17.87 -9.74 27.99
N ALA A 244 -16.78 -10.51 28.09
CA ALA A 244 -16.50 -11.32 29.26
C ALA A 244 -16.25 -10.45 30.51
N ILE A 245 -15.47 -9.37 30.38
CA ILE A 245 -15.24 -8.39 31.44
C ILE A 245 -16.58 -7.77 31.90
N TYR A 246 -17.42 -7.39 30.94
CA TYR A 246 -18.72 -6.79 31.21
C TYR A 246 -19.70 -7.77 31.89
N GLN A 247 -19.68 -9.05 31.51
CA GLN A 247 -20.47 -10.09 32.17
C GLN A 247 -20.05 -10.28 33.64
N VAL A 248 -18.73 -10.30 33.91
CA VAL A 248 -18.21 -10.36 35.28
C VAL A 248 -18.59 -9.10 36.06
N TRP A 249 -18.49 -7.92 35.46
CA TRP A 249 -18.95 -6.67 36.07
C TRP A 249 -20.43 -6.75 36.45
N LEU A 250 -21.30 -7.14 35.51
CA LEU A 250 -22.74 -7.18 35.74
C LEU A 250 -23.13 -8.20 36.83
N ALA A 251 -22.48 -9.37 36.85
CA ALA A 251 -22.74 -10.40 37.85
C ALA A 251 -22.36 -9.98 39.27
N HIS A 252 -21.36 -9.11 39.41
CA HIS A 252 -20.81 -8.70 40.70
C HIS A 252 -21.03 -7.21 41.01
N ARG A 253 -21.83 -6.51 40.20
CA ARG A 253 -21.99 -5.05 40.27
C ARG A 253 -22.49 -4.62 41.64
N GLU A 254 -23.56 -5.23 42.10
CA GLU A 254 -24.19 -4.90 43.39
C GLU A 254 -23.24 -5.13 44.56
N GLU A 255 -22.48 -6.22 44.54
CA GLU A 255 -21.49 -6.54 45.58
C GLU A 255 -20.29 -5.56 45.56
N ILE A 256 -19.90 -5.10 44.37
CA ILE A 256 -18.85 -4.10 44.19
C ILE A 256 -19.32 -2.71 44.63
N GLU A 257 -20.59 -2.37 44.37
CA GLU A 257 -21.21 -1.10 44.75
C GLU A 257 -21.56 -1.02 46.23
N ALA A 258 -21.96 -2.13 46.86
CA ALA A 258 -22.22 -2.23 48.30
C ALA A 258 -20.97 -1.96 49.15
N GLY A 259 -19.78 -2.10 48.56
CA GLY A 259 -18.51 -1.90 49.25
C GLY A 259 -18.20 -3.02 50.25
N LEU A 260 -17.05 -2.90 50.92
CA LEU A 260 -16.61 -3.86 51.93
C LEU A 260 -16.59 -3.21 53.31
N GLU A 261 -17.05 -3.93 54.32
CA GLU A 261 -16.71 -3.63 55.71
C GLU A 261 -15.20 -3.88 55.92
N ALA A 262 -14.54 -3.01 56.69
CA ALA A 262 -13.10 -3.05 56.90
C ALA A 262 -12.65 -4.42 57.46
N GLY A 263 -11.88 -5.18 56.67
CA GLY A 263 -11.30 -6.47 57.07
C GLY A 263 -11.84 -7.71 56.35
N GLN A 264 -12.83 -7.59 55.46
CA GLN A 264 -13.29 -8.72 54.62
C GLN A 264 -12.54 -8.77 53.28
N VAL A 265 -12.17 -9.99 52.84
CA VAL A 265 -11.67 -10.21 51.47
C VAL A 265 -12.84 -10.06 50.52
N GLY A 266 -12.86 -8.95 49.79
CA GLY A 266 -13.98 -8.59 48.98
C GLY A 266 -13.99 -9.19 47.60
N VAL A 267 -15.12 -8.99 46.93
CA VAL A 267 -15.27 -9.30 45.50
C VAL A 267 -14.23 -8.54 44.66
N LEU A 268 -13.85 -7.34 45.10
CA LEU A 268 -12.76 -6.54 44.53
C LEU A 268 -11.41 -7.27 44.52
N ASP A 269 -11.09 -8.01 45.59
CA ASP A 269 -9.83 -8.76 45.69
C ASP A 269 -9.85 -10.03 44.82
N ARG A 270 -11.04 -10.54 44.49
CA ARG A 270 -11.23 -11.72 43.63
C ARG A 270 -11.31 -11.37 42.14
N LEU A 271 -11.53 -10.10 41.78
CA LEU A 271 -11.62 -9.67 40.37
C LEU A 271 -10.43 -10.14 39.50
N PRO A 272 -9.17 -10.07 39.96
CA PRO A 272 -8.05 -10.62 39.18
C PRO A 272 -8.18 -12.12 38.89
N VAL A 273 -8.66 -12.91 39.85
CA VAL A 273 -8.86 -14.35 39.70
C VAL A 273 -10.02 -14.64 38.74
N LEU A 274 -11.12 -13.87 38.84
CA LEU A 274 -12.28 -14.00 37.95
C LEU A 274 -11.94 -13.67 36.49
N LEU A 275 -11.04 -12.70 36.27
CA LEU A 275 -10.66 -12.24 34.93
C LEU A 275 -9.42 -12.93 34.36
N ALA A 276 -8.65 -13.67 35.16
CA ALA A 276 -7.47 -14.42 34.74
C ALA A 276 -7.74 -15.35 33.52
N PRO A 277 -8.86 -16.10 33.44
CA PRO A 277 -9.17 -16.94 32.26
C PRO A 277 -9.30 -16.15 30.95
N HIS A 278 -9.50 -14.83 31.01
CA HIS A 278 -9.65 -13.95 29.86
C HIS A 278 -8.34 -13.21 29.49
N GLY A 279 -7.25 -13.49 30.21
CA GLY A 279 -5.94 -12.89 29.99
C GLY A 279 -5.92 -11.39 30.28
N VAL A 280 -6.61 -10.97 31.33
CA VAL A 280 -6.60 -9.60 31.84
C VAL A 280 -5.55 -9.51 32.96
N PRO A 281 -4.59 -8.56 32.90
CA PRO A 281 -3.58 -8.42 33.94
C PRO A 281 -4.20 -7.91 35.26
N VAL A 282 -3.53 -8.18 36.38
CA VAL A 282 -4.03 -7.90 37.74
C VAL A 282 -4.33 -6.43 37.93
N GLU A 283 -3.43 -5.55 37.47
CA GLU A 283 -3.56 -4.10 37.57
C GLU A 283 -4.82 -3.61 36.83
N LYS A 284 -5.07 -4.16 35.64
CA LYS A 284 -6.24 -3.82 34.83
C LYS A 284 -7.53 -4.37 35.43
N ALA A 285 -7.48 -5.53 36.08
CA ALA A 285 -8.61 -6.10 36.80
C ALA A 285 -8.98 -5.27 38.05
N LEU A 286 -7.98 -4.84 38.83
CA LEU A 286 -8.20 -3.97 40.00
C LEU A 286 -8.67 -2.56 39.62
N ALA A 287 -8.20 -2.03 38.48
CA ALA A 287 -8.65 -0.75 37.96
C ALA A 287 -10.05 -0.79 37.31
N LEU A 288 -10.61 -1.98 37.05
CA LEU A 288 -11.86 -2.15 36.32
C LEU A 288 -13.04 -1.42 36.96
N PRO A 289 -13.32 -1.53 38.28
CA PRO A 289 -14.46 -0.86 38.90
C PRO A 289 -14.40 0.65 38.81
N ALA A 290 -13.21 1.23 38.96
CA ALA A 290 -13.02 2.67 38.80
C ALA A 290 -13.25 3.11 37.34
N ARG A 291 -12.76 2.33 36.37
CA ARG A 291 -12.99 2.59 34.93
C ARG A 291 -14.47 2.49 34.56
N MET A 292 -15.17 1.46 35.04
CA MET A 292 -16.60 1.26 34.76
C MET A 292 -17.46 2.38 35.34
N ARG A 293 -17.23 2.77 36.61
CA ARG A 293 -17.93 3.92 37.23
C ARG A 293 -17.71 5.23 36.48
N ARG A 294 -16.48 5.51 36.03
CA ARG A 294 -16.19 6.69 35.21
C ARG A 294 -16.92 6.64 33.86
N ALA A 295 -16.94 5.48 33.21
CA ALA A 295 -17.64 5.31 31.94
C ALA A 295 -19.16 5.47 32.10
N GLU A 296 -19.75 4.98 33.18
CA GLU A 296 -21.16 5.19 33.51
C GLU A 296 -21.45 6.67 33.77
N GLN A 297 -20.65 7.35 34.58
CA GLN A 297 -20.77 8.79 34.82
C GLN A 297 -20.69 9.60 33.51
N GLN A 298 -19.77 9.23 32.60
CA GLN A 298 -19.67 9.87 31.30
C GLN A 298 -20.91 9.63 30.43
N ARG A 299 -21.49 8.43 30.46
CA ARG A 299 -22.75 8.13 29.74
C ARG A 299 -23.90 8.95 30.29
N THR A 300 -24.03 9.03 31.62
CA THR A 300 -25.07 9.85 32.28
C THR A 300 -24.89 11.32 31.94
N GLN A 301 -23.68 11.87 32.08
CA GLN A 301 -23.40 13.26 31.71
C GLN A 301 -23.68 13.54 30.24
N LYS A 302 -23.37 12.61 29.34
CA LYS A 302 -23.66 12.76 27.91
C LYS A 302 -25.18 12.77 27.67
N GLN A 303 -25.92 11.87 28.31
CA GLN A 303 -27.39 11.84 28.23
C GLN A 303 -28.02 13.10 28.80
N GLU A 304 -27.52 13.61 29.93
CA GLU A 304 -27.97 14.87 30.53
C GLU A 304 -27.70 16.05 29.59
N ARG A 305 -26.52 16.12 28.96
CA ARG A 305 -26.20 17.14 27.96
C ARG A 305 -27.13 17.07 26.75
N GLU A 306 -27.31 15.87 26.18
CA GLU A 306 -28.23 15.67 25.06
C GLU A 306 -29.67 16.06 25.44
N ALA A 307 -30.10 15.78 26.66
CA ALA A 307 -31.42 16.20 27.16
C ALA A 307 -31.55 17.73 27.30
N LEU A 308 -30.50 18.40 27.80
CA LEU A 308 -30.47 19.86 27.90
C LEU A 308 -30.45 20.53 26.52
N ASP A 309 -29.69 19.98 25.57
CA ASP A 309 -29.63 20.49 24.19
C ASP A 309 -31.00 20.38 23.51
N LEU A 310 -31.69 19.24 23.67
CA LEU A 310 -33.06 19.04 23.18
C LEU A 310 -34.06 20.01 23.84
N GLN A 311 -33.90 20.31 25.13
CA GLN A 311 -34.73 21.30 25.82
C GLN A 311 -34.49 22.71 25.27
N ALA A 312 -33.24 23.11 25.08
CA ALA A 312 -32.89 24.42 24.53
C ALA A 312 -33.40 24.58 23.08
N GLU A 313 -33.36 23.53 22.26
CA GLU A 313 -33.99 23.52 20.93
C GLU A 313 -35.51 23.69 21.00
N ALA A 314 -36.19 23.01 21.91
CA ALA A 314 -37.63 23.14 22.11
C ALA A 314 -38.02 24.56 22.57
N GLU A 315 -37.24 25.17 23.47
CA GLU A 315 -37.46 26.55 23.93
C GLU A 315 -37.27 27.56 22.79
N ARG A 316 -36.22 27.42 21.97
CA ARG A 316 -36.00 28.28 20.80
C ARG A 316 -37.16 28.20 19.81
N HIS A 317 -37.60 26.98 19.50
CA HIS A 317 -38.74 26.80 18.60
C HIS A 317 -40.04 27.38 19.18
N ALA A 318 -40.24 27.31 20.50
CA ALA A 318 -41.38 27.96 21.15
C ALA A 318 -41.31 29.49 21.04
N GLN A 319 -40.14 30.09 21.26
CA GLN A 319 -39.92 31.52 21.10
C GLN A 319 -40.13 32.00 19.66
N GLU A 320 -39.66 31.24 18.67
CA GLU A 320 -39.87 31.55 17.25
C GLU A 320 -41.37 31.54 16.90
N LEU A 321 -42.12 30.56 17.40
CA LEU A 321 -43.58 30.50 17.22
C LEU A 321 -44.29 31.67 17.92
N GLU A 322 -43.84 32.08 19.09
CA GLU A 322 -44.38 33.27 19.79
C GLU A 322 -44.09 34.55 19.01
N HIS A 323 -42.84 34.74 18.56
CA HIS A 323 -42.45 35.88 17.74
C HIS A 323 -43.25 35.94 16.43
N GLN A 324 -43.48 34.81 15.77
CA GLN A 324 -44.30 34.74 14.58
C GLN A 324 -45.75 35.17 14.85
N LYS A 325 -46.35 34.72 15.96
CA LYS A 325 -47.68 35.15 16.37
C LYS A 325 -47.75 36.66 16.64
N GLU A 326 -46.72 37.24 17.25
CA GLU A 326 -46.64 38.69 17.46
C GLU A 326 -46.57 39.46 16.14
N LEU A 327 -45.78 38.97 15.17
CA LEU A 327 -45.71 39.56 13.83
C LEU A 327 -47.06 39.48 13.10
N GLU A 328 -47.76 38.34 13.19
CA GLU A 328 -49.11 38.18 12.62
C GLU A 328 -50.12 39.11 13.31
N ALA A 329 -50.05 39.26 14.63
CA ALA A 329 -50.93 40.15 15.39
C ALA A 329 -50.71 41.64 15.04
N THR A 330 -49.45 42.07 14.96
CA THR A 330 -49.09 43.44 14.56
C THR A 330 -49.46 43.74 13.11
N ALA A 331 -49.30 42.77 12.20
CA ALA A 331 -49.77 42.89 10.82
C ALA A 331 -51.30 43.02 10.74
N ALA A 332 -52.04 42.21 11.50
CA ALA A 332 -53.50 42.31 11.58
C ALA A 332 -53.97 43.65 12.16
N GLU A 333 -53.25 44.21 13.15
CA GLU A 333 -53.54 45.54 13.69
C GLU A 333 -53.27 46.65 12.65
N ALA A 334 -52.18 46.55 11.89
CA ALA A 334 -51.87 47.49 10.82
C ALA A 334 -52.93 47.46 9.71
N GLU A 335 -53.45 46.28 9.34
CA GLU A 335 -54.56 46.16 8.39
C GLU A 335 -55.85 46.79 8.92
N ARG A 336 -56.17 46.58 10.21
CA ARG A 336 -57.33 47.23 10.85
C ARG A 336 -57.22 48.75 10.83
N LEU A 337 -56.04 49.29 11.11
CA LEU A 337 -55.80 50.74 11.05
C LEU A 337 -55.93 51.29 9.63
N LYS A 338 -55.45 50.57 8.61
CA LYS A 338 -55.65 50.95 7.20
C LYS A 338 -57.13 50.96 6.81
N ALA A 339 -57.87 49.90 7.15
CA ALA A 339 -59.31 49.82 6.88
C ALA A 339 -60.10 50.94 7.60
N ALA A 340 -59.72 51.26 8.85
CA ALA A 340 -60.30 52.38 9.58
C ALA A 340 -59.98 53.74 8.91
N GLY A 341 -58.76 53.91 8.40
CA GLY A 341 -58.34 55.08 7.64
C GLY A 341 -59.12 55.26 6.33
N GLU A 342 -59.30 54.19 5.56
CA GLU A 342 -60.10 54.20 4.33
C GLU A 342 -61.57 54.55 4.60
N LEU A 343 -62.13 54.00 5.67
CA LEU A 343 -63.50 54.27 6.10
C LEU A 343 -63.67 55.72 6.59
N ALA A 344 -62.66 56.28 7.25
CA ALA A 344 -62.62 57.69 7.63
C ALA A 344 -62.53 58.62 6.40
N GLN A 345 -61.73 58.28 5.39
CA GLN A 345 -61.68 59.02 4.13
C GLN A 345 -63.01 58.98 3.37
N LEU A 346 -63.69 57.83 3.36
CA LEU A 346 -65.01 57.69 2.74
C LEU A 346 -66.05 58.55 3.47
N ARG A 347 -66.07 58.50 4.81
CA ARG A 347 -66.93 59.37 5.64
C ARG A 347 -66.62 60.85 5.41
N ALA A 348 -65.35 61.24 5.29
CA ALA A 348 -64.95 62.62 5.02
C ALA A 348 -65.38 63.10 3.63
N ARG A 349 -65.40 62.23 2.61
CA ARG A 349 -65.99 62.57 1.29
C ARG A 349 -67.51 62.76 1.37
N VAL A 350 -68.22 61.89 2.09
CA VAL A 350 -69.67 62.01 2.28
C VAL A 350 -70.04 63.26 3.07
N THR A 351 -69.35 63.53 4.18
CA THR A 351 -69.54 64.78 4.96
C THR A 351 -69.02 66.01 4.24
N GLY A 352 -68.01 65.89 3.37
CA GLY A 352 -67.59 66.97 2.48
C GLY A 352 -68.66 67.32 1.45
N GLN A 353 -69.37 66.32 0.91
CA GLN A 353 -70.52 66.51 0.04
C GLN A 353 -71.73 67.12 0.78
N GLU A 354 -71.97 66.74 2.04
CA GLU A 354 -72.99 67.37 2.90
C GLU A 354 -72.63 68.80 3.30
N ARG A 355 -71.35 69.08 3.61
CA ARG A 355 -70.87 70.42 3.96
C ARG A 355 -70.83 71.36 2.75
N VAL A 356 -70.61 70.86 1.53
CA VAL A 356 -70.76 71.68 0.31
C VAL A 356 -72.23 72.05 0.06
N ALA A 357 -73.20 71.26 0.53
CA ALA A 357 -74.62 71.61 0.50
C ALA A 357 -75.10 72.46 1.71
N LEU A 358 -74.28 72.63 2.74
CA LEU A 358 -74.61 73.39 3.96
C LEU A 358 -73.64 74.55 4.25
N ALA A 359 -72.70 74.86 3.35
CA ALA A 359 -71.76 75.98 3.43
C ALA A 359 -72.05 77.10 2.42
N GLU A 360 -73.25 77.12 1.83
CA GLU A 360 -73.89 78.31 1.23
C GLU A 360 -74.82 79.03 2.22
N ALA A 361 -74.97 78.53 3.45
CA ALA A 361 -75.67 79.19 4.54
C ALA A 361 -74.70 79.44 5.70
N ASP A 362 -74.68 80.68 6.15
CA ASP A 362 -74.16 81.15 7.44
C ASP A 362 -72.68 81.47 7.54
N GLY A 363 -72.32 82.51 6.76
CA GLY A 363 -71.41 83.55 7.23
C GLY A 363 -72.08 84.36 8.34
N ALA A 364 -71.93 83.92 9.59
CA ALA A 364 -72.36 84.71 10.74
C ALA A 364 -71.46 84.45 11.96
N THR A 365 -70.97 85.54 12.53
CA THR A 365 -70.49 85.69 13.92
C THR A 365 -69.00 85.50 14.24
N ALA A 366 -68.13 86.23 13.53
CA ALA A 366 -66.78 86.57 14.05
C ALA A 366 -66.77 87.93 14.77
N ALA A 367 -67.83 88.23 15.55
CA ALA A 367 -67.89 89.38 16.47
C ALA A 367 -67.62 88.99 17.93
N ALA A 368 -67.20 87.74 18.17
CA ALA A 368 -66.74 87.24 19.47
C ALA A 368 -65.20 87.15 19.60
N GLU A 369 -64.45 87.51 18.54
CA GLU A 369 -63.00 87.28 18.46
C GLU A 369 -62.13 88.38 19.07
N LEU A 370 -62.68 89.55 19.39
CA LEU A 370 -61.86 90.69 19.87
C LEU A 370 -61.80 90.83 21.40
N ALA A 371 -62.67 90.16 22.16
CA ALA A 371 -62.61 90.14 23.63
C ALA A 371 -61.81 88.94 24.18
N ALA A 372 -61.59 87.90 23.36
CA ALA A 372 -60.79 86.73 23.73
C ALA A 372 -59.26 86.99 23.62
N GLN A 373 -58.82 88.03 22.91
CA GLN A 373 -57.39 88.26 22.59
C GLN A 373 -56.54 88.79 23.75
N THR A 374 -57.14 89.37 24.80
CA THR A 374 -56.40 89.96 25.93
C THR A 374 -56.11 88.96 27.05
N THR A 375 -56.96 87.96 27.25
CA THR A 375 -56.64 86.77 28.07
C THR A 375 -55.72 85.80 27.32
N LEU A 376 -55.85 85.69 25.98
CA LEU A 376 -54.95 84.90 25.12
C LEU A 376 -53.52 85.42 25.09
N THR A 377 -53.27 86.72 25.26
CA THR A 377 -51.91 87.30 25.22
C THR A 377 -51.14 87.13 26.54
N ALA A 378 -51.82 87.12 27.68
CA ALA A 378 -51.24 86.77 28.98
C ALA A 378 -51.00 85.25 29.12
N ALA A 379 -51.96 84.43 28.66
CA ALA A 379 -51.80 82.99 28.55
C ALA A 379 -50.70 82.60 27.53
N ARG A 380 -50.57 83.33 26.41
CA ARG A 380 -49.47 83.15 25.43
C ARG A 380 -48.09 83.40 26.03
N ARG A 381 -47.95 84.37 26.95
CA ARG A 381 -46.65 84.67 27.58
C ARG A 381 -46.24 83.62 28.62
N ALA A 382 -47.19 83.06 29.37
CA ALA A 382 -46.94 81.94 30.28
C ALA A 382 -46.69 80.62 29.51
N ALA A 383 -47.43 80.39 28.43
CA ALA A 383 -47.21 79.26 27.53
C ALA A 383 -45.86 79.32 26.81
N THR A 384 -45.36 80.51 26.43
CA THR A 384 -44.03 80.64 25.79
C THR A 384 -42.85 80.34 26.72
N GLU A 385 -43.02 80.45 28.04
CA GLU A 385 -41.98 80.10 29.02
C GLU A 385 -41.97 78.58 29.29
N GLU A 386 -43.14 77.95 29.35
CA GLU A 386 -43.29 76.49 29.47
C GLU A 386 -42.87 75.78 28.16
N ASP A 387 -43.24 76.33 27.00
CA ASP A 387 -42.77 75.86 25.69
C ASP A 387 -41.25 76.01 25.56
N ARG A 388 -40.64 77.07 26.10
CA ARG A 388 -39.16 77.20 26.11
C ARG A 388 -38.49 76.11 26.94
N ARG A 389 -39.08 75.71 28.07
CA ARG A 389 -38.56 74.61 28.90
C ARG A 389 -38.78 73.26 28.25
N ARG A 390 -39.96 73.01 27.66
CA ARG A 390 -40.23 71.79 26.89
C ARG A 390 -39.33 71.66 25.68
N VAL A 391 -39.08 72.74 24.94
CA VAL A 391 -38.14 72.77 23.81
C VAL A 391 -36.70 72.53 24.30
N GLN A 392 -36.31 73.02 25.48
CA GLN A 392 -34.99 72.72 26.07
C GLN A 392 -34.86 71.27 26.53
N GLU A 393 -35.92 70.69 27.12
CA GLU A 393 -35.95 69.28 27.51
C GLU A 393 -36.02 68.34 26.30
N GLU A 394 -36.81 68.68 25.27
CA GLU A 394 -36.88 67.94 24.01
C GLU A 394 -35.56 68.00 23.24
N THR A 395 -34.90 69.16 23.17
CA THR A 395 -33.57 69.27 22.54
C THR A 395 -32.49 68.53 23.34
N ALA A 396 -32.58 68.49 24.68
CA ALA A 396 -31.71 67.64 25.50
C ALA A 396 -31.95 66.15 25.23
N VAL A 397 -33.21 65.70 25.20
CA VAL A 397 -33.56 64.30 24.90
C VAL A 397 -33.19 63.92 23.46
N GLU A 398 -33.33 64.83 22.50
CA GLU A 398 -33.00 64.60 21.09
C GLU A 398 -31.48 64.60 20.84
N THR A 399 -30.71 65.42 21.58
CA THR A 399 -29.25 65.34 21.57
C THR A 399 -28.74 64.05 22.21
N GLU A 400 -29.38 63.55 23.27
CA GLU A 400 -29.07 62.24 23.85
C GLU A 400 -29.43 61.08 22.91
N ARG A 401 -30.61 61.10 22.27
CA ARG A 401 -31.02 60.09 21.29
C ARG A 401 -30.11 60.08 20.06
N THR A 402 -29.70 61.24 19.56
CA THR A 402 -28.77 61.33 18.43
C THR A 402 -27.35 60.90 18.83
N ALA A 403 -26.93 61.15 20.07
CA ALA A 403 -25.68 60.62 20.60
C ALA A 403 -25.71 59.09 20.75
N GLU A 404 -26.82 58.52 21.23
CA GLU A 404 -27.01 57.07 21.35
C GLU A 404 -27.10 56.38 19.99
N ALA A 405 -27.80 56.97 19.02
CA ALA A 405 -27.86 56.48 17.65
C ALA A 405 -26.47 56.48 16.98
N LYS A 406 -25.66 57.52 17.22
CA LYS A 406 -24.25 57.57 16.75
C LYS A 406 -23.38 56.51 17.41
N ARG A 407 -23.59 56.19 18.69
CA ARG A 407 -22.87 55.10 19.38
C ARG A 407 -23.21 53.74 18.81
N LYS A 408 -24.50 53.45 18.62
CA LYS A 408 -24.95 52.18 18.00
C LYS A 408 -24.48 52.05 16.55
N ALA A 409 -24.48 53.14 15.78
CA ALA A 409 -23.91 53.15 14.43
C ALA A 409 -22.40 52.89 14.44
N ALA A 410 -21.65 53.50 15.36
CA ALA A 410 -20.21 53.27 15.51
C ALA A 410 -19.90 51.83 15.95
N GLU A 411 -20.72 51.22 16.81
CA GLU A 411 -20.61 49.82 17.22
C GLU A 411 -20.89 48.87 16.06
N HIS A 412 -21.95 49.11 15.28
CA HIS A 412 -22.23 48.34 14.07
C HIS A 412 -21.08 48.41 13.06
N THR A 413 -20.50 49.60 12.86
CA THR A 413 -19.38 49.80 11.94
C THR A 413 -18.12 49.03 12.40
N ARG A 414 -17.89 48.96 13.71
CA ARG A 414 -16.80 48.18 14.31
C ARG A 414 -17.03 46.68 14.17
N ALA A 415 -18.27 46.22 14.41
CA ALA A 415 -18.64 44.82 14.24
C ALA A 415 -18.50 44.37 12.78
N THR A 416 -18.92 45.18 11.80
CA THR A 416 -18.74 44.88 10.37
C THR A 416 -17.26 44.84 9.98
N ALA A 417 -16.46 45.80 10.47
CA ALA A 417 -15.02 45.81 10.21
C ALA A 417 -14.29 44.59 10.82
N GLU A 418 -14.72 44.12 11.99
CA GLU A 418 -14.17 42.90 12.60
C GLU A 418 -14.53 41.63 11.80
N ILE A 419 -15.76 41.55 11.30
CA ILE A 419 -16.20 40.45 10.43
C ILE A 419 -15.39 40.45 9.13
N GLU A 420 -15.23 41.60 8.47
CA GLU A 420 -14.40 41.74 7.26
C GLU A 420 -12.93 41.36 7.51
N ARG A 421 -12.39 41.69 8.69
CA ARG A 421 -11.03 41.27 9.05
C ARG A 421 -10.91 39.76 9.21
N LYS A 422 -11.89 39.12 9.87
CA LYS A 422 -11.90 37.67 10.05
C LYS A 422 -12.08 36.93 8.72
N THR A 423 -12.94 37.42 7.83
CA THR A 423 -13.14 36.83 6.50
C THR A 423 -11.91 36.99 5.60
N THR A 424 -11.22 38.12 5.66
CA THR A 424 -9.96 38.33 4.92
C THR A 424 -8.81 37.49 5.46
N GLU A 425 -8.68 37.34 6.78
CA GLU A 425 -7.71 36.44 7.42
C GLU A 425 -7.96 34.96 7.06
N GLU A 426 -9.23 34.55 6.98
CA GLU A 426 -9.62 33.20 6.55
C GLU A 426 -9.39 32.97 5.06
N ALA A 427 -9.73 33.93 4.20
CA ALA A 427 -9.42 33.88 2.78
C ALA A 427 -7.90 33.81 2.52
N ALA A 428 -7.09 34.55 3.29
CA ALA A 428 -5.64 34.51 3.22
C ALA A 428 -5.07 33.15 3.67
N ARG A 429 -5.65 32.52 4.71
CA ARG A 429 -5.27 31.15 5.12
C ARG A 429 -5.58 30.12 4.03
N ILE A 430 -6.77 30.19 3.43
CA ILE A 430 -7.15 29.29 2.34
C ILE A 430 -6.24 29.48 1.12
N ALA A 431 -5.88 30.72 0.78
CA ALA A 431 -4.95 31.02 -0.31
C ALA A 431 -3.55 30.46 -0.07
N ARG A 432 -3.03 30.56 1.17
CA ARG A 432 -1.73 29.97 1.54
C ARG A 432 -1.76 28.45 1.48
N ALA A 433 -2.80 27.81 2.01
CA ALA A 433 -2.96 26.36 1.95
C ALA A 433 -3.00 25.85 0.49
N LYS A 434 -3.71 26.55 -0.40
CA LYS A 434 -3.73 26.22 -1.83
C LYS A 434 -2.37 26.41 -2.52
N ALA A 435 -1.62 27.43 -2.13
CA ALA A 435 -0.27 27.66 -2.67
C ALA A 435 0.72 26.59 -2.21
N ASP A 436 0.62 26.15 -0.95
CA ASP A 436 1.45 25.07 -0.39
C ASP A 436 1.10 23.72 -1.04
N GLU A 437 -0.19 23.45 -1.27
CA GLU A 437 -0.64 22.27 -2.02
C GLU A 437 -0.13 22.28 -3.46
N ALA A 438 -0.14 23.43 -4.13
CA ALA A 438 0.38 23.57 -5.49
C ALA A 438 1.91 23.36 -5.55
N ARG A 439 2.65 23.83 -4.54
CA ARG A 439 4.10 23.59 -4.42
C ARG A 439 4.40 22.12 -4.18
N ALA A 440 3.67 21.46 -3.26
CA ALA A 440 3.82 20.03 -3.01
C ALA A 440 3.55 19.19 -4.27
N LYS A 441 2.54 19.55 -5.07
CA LYS A 441 2.27 18.89 -6.36
C LYS A 441 3.36 19.13 -7.40
N ALA A 442 3.96 20.33 -7.42
CA ALA A 442 5.08 20.63 -8.30
C ALA A 442 6.34 19.83 -7.89
N ASP A 443 6.64 19.76 -6.60
CA ASP A 443 7.76 18.98 -6.06
C ASP A 443 7.57 17.46 -6.27
N GLU A 444 6.33 16.97 -6.20
CA GLU A 444 6.01 15.58 -6.54
C GLU A 444 6.18 15.31 -8.04
N ALA A 445 5.83 16.27 -8.90
CA ALA A 445 5.99 16.13 -10.35
C ALA A 445 7.47 16.14 -10.77
N THR A 446 8.31 16.99 -10.16
CA THR A 446 9.75 17.00 -10.41
C THR A 446 10.40 15.71 -9.90
N ALA A 447 10.05 15.24 -8.70
CA ALA A 447 10.55 13.97 -8.18
C ALA A 447 10.17 12.76 -9.04
N LYS A 448 8.97 12.77 -9.63
CA LYS A 448 8.55 11.74 -10.61
C LYS A 448 9.35 11.81 -11.90
N ALA A 449 9.60 13.00 -12.43
CA ALA A 449 10.41 13.18 -13.63
C ALA A 449 11.85 12.69 -13.42
N ASP A 450 12.47 13.04 -12.28
CA ASP A 450 13.83 12.60 -11.92
C ASP A 450 13.89 11.07 -11.74
N ALA A 451 12.84 10.47 -11.16
CA ALA A 451 12.75 9.02 -11.00
C ALA A 451 12.59 8.29 -12.35
N GLU A 452 11.82 8.85 -13.28
CA GLU A 452 11.68 8.31 -14.64
C GLU A 452 12.99 8.40 -15.43
N GLU A 453 13.72 9.52 -15.31
CA GLU A 453 15.02 9.70 -15.96
C GLU A 453 16.05 8.70 -15.41
N ALA A 454 16.14 8.55 -14.09
CA ALA A 454 17.00 7.55 -13.45
C ALA A 454 16.64 6.11 -13.86
N ALA A 455 15.34 5.81 -14.03
CA ALA A 455 14.90 4.50 -14.52
C ALA A 455 15.30 4.25 -15.98
N ARG A 456 15.21 5.27 -16.85
CA ARG A 456 15.66 5.17 -18.25
C ARG A 456 17.17 4.96 -18.34
N GLU A 457 17.96 5.66 -17.52
CA GLU A 457 19.40 5.44 -17.46
C GLU A 457 19.77 4.03 -16.96
N ALA A 458 19.09 3.54 -15.93
CA ALA A 458 19.31 2.20 -15.41
C ALA A 458 18.96 1.13 -16.46
N ALA A 459 17.86 1.33 -17.20
CA ALA A 459 17.48 0.46 -18.30
C ALA A 459 18.53 0.47 -19.43
N ALA A 460 19.04 1.64 -19.81
CA ALA A 460 20.11 1.76 -20.80
C ALA A 460 21.39 1.04 -20.38
N ARG A 461 21.80 1.19 -19.12
CA ARG A 461 22.96 0.46 -18.55
C ARG A 461 22.75 -1.05 -18.56
N SER A 462 21.56 -1.52 -18.17
CA SER A 462 21.23 -2.95 -18.17
C SER A 462 21.29 -3.56 -19.58
N LYS A 463 20.84 -2.78 -20.58
CA LYS A 463 20.88 -3.19 -21.99
C LYS A 463 22.31 -3.31 -22.50
N ALA A 464 23.15 -2.31 -22.22
CA ALA A 464 24.58 -2.35 -22.58
C ALA A 464 25.28 -3.56 -21.96
N THR A 465 25.06 -3.83 -20.66
CA THR A 465 25.66 -5.01 -20.01
C THR A 465 25.17 -6.34 -20.61
N ALA A 466 23.91 -6.42 -21.06
CA ALA A 466 23.38 -7.61 -21.70
C ALA A 466 23.99 -7.82 -23.10
N GLU A 467 24.21 -6.74 -23.86
CA GLU A 467 24.88 -6.78 -25.16
C GLU A 467 26.35 -7.21 -25.03
N ASP A 468 27.06 -6.71 -24.00
CA ASP A 468 28.44 -7.12 -23.69
C ASP A 468 28.53 -8.62 -23.34
N LEU A 469 27.62 -9.10 -22.48
CA LEU A 469 27.56 -10.52 -22.10
C LEU A 469 27.22 -11.44 -23.29
N ALA A 470 26.31 -11.01 -24.16
CA ALA A 470 25.98 -11.74 -25.38
C ALA A 470 27.18 -11.82 -26.35
N THR A 471 27.95 -10.73 -26.46
CA THR A 471 29.16 -10.68 -27.28
C THR A 471 30.25 -11.60 -26.72
N ALA A 472 30.45 -11.61 -25.39
CA ALA A 472 31.37 -12.51 -24.74
C ALA A 472 30.99 -13.99 -24.94
N ALA A 473 29.71 -14.34 -24.78
CA ALA A 473 29.22 -15.70 -25.00
C ALA A 473 29.41 -16.16 -26.46
N ALA A 474 29.23 -15.26 -27.45
CA ALA A 474 29.47 -15.57 -28.85
C ALA A 474 30.96 -15.86 -29.14
N ILE A 475 31.88 -15.13 -28.50
CA ILE A 475 33.32 -15.36 -28.61
C ILE A 475 33.70 -16.74 -28.02
N GLU A 476 33.13 -17.11 -26.88
CA GLU A 476 33.38 -18.42 -26.26
C GLU A 476 32.86 -19.58 -27.11
N LEU A 477 31.66 -19.44 -27.70
CA LEU A 477 31.11 -20.45 -28.60
C LEU A 477 32.01 -20.65 -29.83
N ALA A 478 32.45 -19.54 -30.45
CA ALA A 478 33.36 -19.59 -31.59
C ALA A 478 34.73 -20.21 -31.23
N ALA A 479 35.21 -19.99 -30.00
CA ALA A 479 36.43 -20.63 -29.51
C ALA A 479 36.23 -22.14 -29.30
N ALA A 480 35.08 -22.55 -28.75
CA ALA A 480 34.74 -23.96 -28.56
C ALA A 480 34.61 -24.71 -29.90
N GLU A 481 34.01 -24.09 -30.92
CA GLU A 481 33.93 -24.65 -32.27
C GLU A 481 35.31 -24.82 -32.91
N LYS A 482 36.21 -23.83 -32.75
CA LYS A 482 37.61 -23.95 -33.20
C LYS A 482 38.36 -25.09 -32.49
N LEU A 483 38.11 -25.29 -31.19
CA LEU A 483 38.71 -26.41 -30.46
C LEU A 483 38.17 -27.76 -30.93
N ARG A 484 36.86 -27.86 -31.18
CA ARG A 484 36.22 -29.07 -31.72
C ARG A 484 36.78 -29.44 -33.08
N THR A 485 36.80 -28.49 -34.03
CA THR A 485 37.36 -28.71 -35.37
C THR A 485 38.84 -29.08 -35.34
N ALA A 486 39.62 -28.48 -34.42
CA ALA A 486 41.01 -28.85 -34.19
C ALA A 486 41.19 -30.25 -33.55
N ALA A 487 40.22 -30.72 -32.77
CA ALA A 487 40.22 -32.08 -32.21
C ALA A 487 39.85 -33.12 -33.29
N GLU A 488 38.85 -32.83 -34.11
CA GLU A 488 38.42 -33.66 -35.24
C GLU A 488 39.56 -33.82 -36.26
N THR A 489 40.27 -32.74 -36.61
CA THR A 489 41.45 -32.81 -37.51
C THR A 489 42.62 -33.59 -36.90
N ARG A 490 42.90 -33.47 -35.59
CA ARG A 490 43.92 -34.30 -34.92
C ARG A 490 43.54 -35.78 -34.90
N ALA A 491 42.27 -36.09 -34.66
CA ALA A 491 41.78 -37.46 -34.69
C ALA A 491 41.88 -38.07 -36.10
N ALA A 492 41.52 -37.29 -37.14
CA ALA A 492 41.68 -37.68 -38.53
C ALA A 492 43.16 -37.91 -38.91
N ALA A 493 44.07 -37.03 -38.49
CA ALA A 493 45.50 -37.18 -38.71
C ALA A 493 46.09 -38.43 -38.01
N ALA A 494 45.73 -38.67 -36.75
CA ALA A 494 46.14 -39.86 -36.02
C ALA A 494 45.61 -41.15 -36.65
N HIS A 495 44.38 -41.11 -37.19
CA HIS A 495 43.80 -42.22 -37.93
C HIS A 495 44.54 -42.46 -39.26
N ALA A 496 44.87 -41.40 -40.01
CA ALA A 496 45.65 -41.50 -41.25
C ALA A 496 47.07 -42.06 -41.02
N GLU A 497 47.75 -41.64 -39.94
CA GLU A 497 49.03 -42.22 -39.53
C GLU A 497 48.91 -43.70 -39.19
N ALA A 498 47.85 -44.10 -38.47
CA ALA A 498 47.58 -45.51 -38.16
C ALA A 498 47.25 -46.35 -39.40
N LEU A 499 46.72 -45.74 -40.47
CA LEU A 499 46.50 -46.40 -41.76
C LEU A 499 47.82 -46.58 -42.55
N SER A 500 48.78 -45.65 -42.41
CA SER A 500 50.06 -45.70 -43.13
C SER A 500 50.97 -46.87 -42.72
N GLY A 501 50.74 -47.48 -41.55
CA GLY A 501 51.48 -48.62 -41.02
C GLY A 501 50.88 -50.00 -41.29
N LEU A 502 49.83 -50.11 -42.13
CA LEU A 502 49.11 -51.38 -42.34
C LEU A 502 49.76 -52.28 -43.40
N ASP A 503 49.79 -53.57 -43.10
CA ASP A 503 50.15 -54.60 -44.08
C ASP A 503 48.98 -54.89 -45.06
N VAL A 504 49.30 -55.42 -46.24
CA VAL A 504 48.37 -55.70 -47.35
C VAL A 504 47.19 -56.57 -46.91
N VAL A 505 47.42 -57.52 -45.99
CA VAL A 505 46.37 -58.39 -45.43
C VAL A 505 45.38 -57.60 -44.57
N GLN A 506 45.86 -56.62 -43.79
CA GLN A 506 45.03 -55.78 -42.93
C GLN A 506 44.20 -54.79 -43.75
N ILE A 507 44.80 -54.23 -44.81
CA ILE A 507 44.10 -53.38 -45.78
C ILE A 507 42.94 -54.15 -46.43
N LYS A 508 43.21 -55.36 -46.92
CA LYS A 508 42.20 -56.22 -47.54
C LYS A 508 41.10 -56.65 -46.57
N THR A 509 41.44 -56.94 -45.31
CA THR A 509 40.45 -57.23 -44.26
C THR A 509 39.51 -56.05 -44.01
N ARG A 510 40.03 -54.81 -44.00
CA ARG A 510 39.22 -53.60 -43.85
C ARG A 510 38.38 -53.27 -45.09
N VAL A 511 38.88 -53.57 -46.30
CA VAL A 511 38.07 -53.48 -47.53
C VAL A 511 36.89 -54.46 -47.46
N ALA A 512 37.13 -55.70 -47.05
CA ALA A 512 36.06 -56.69 -46.87
C ALA A 512 35.06 -56.26 -45.78
N ALA A 513 35.52 -55.70 -44.67
CA ALA A 513 34.64 -55.17 -43.61
C ALA A 513 33.75 -54.03 -44.11
N ARG A 514 34.30 -53.11 -44.91
CA ARG A 514 33.52 -52.02 -45.53
C ARG A 514 32.43 -52.53 -46.46
N VAL A 515 32.74 -53.52 -47.30
CA VAL A 515 31.75 -54.11 -48.21
C VAL A 515 30.63 -54.81 -47.43
N LEU A 516 30.96 -55.50 -46.34
CA LEU A 516 29.97 -56.20 -45.49
C LEU A 516 29.12 -55.25 -44.62
N LEU A 517 29.64 -54.09 -44.24
CA LEU A 517 28.85 -53.06 -43.55
C LEU A 517 27.85 -52.38 -44.50
N ALA A 518 28.25 -52.15 -45.76
CA ALA A 518 27.36 -51.58 -46.77
C ALA A 518 26.32 -52.60 -47.29
N ASP A 519 26.71 -53.86 -47.45
CA ASP A 519 25.83 -54.96 -47.82
C ASP A 519 26.17 -56.22 -47.01
N PRO A 520 25.43 -56.50 -45.92
CA PRO A 520 25.65 -57.66 -45.07
C PRO A 520 25.48 -59.02 -45.78
N GLN A 521 24.84 -59.04 -46.95
CA GLN A 521 24.60 -60.25 -47.74
C GLN A 521 25.51 -60.36 -48.98
N ALA A 522 26.52 -59.50 -49.10
CA ALA A 522 27.42 -59.49 -50.24
C ALA A 522 27.98 -60.91 -50.56
N ASP A 523 27.81 -61.33 -51.80
CA ASP A 523 28.23 -62.66 -52.24
C ASP A 523 29.76 -62.78 -52.36
N GLY A 524 30.27 -64.01 -52.52
CA GLY A 524 31.70 -64.26 -52.58
C GLY A 524 32.38 -63.61 -53.79
N ALA A 525 31.65 -63.43 -54.89
CA ALA A 525 32.15 -62.81 -56.11
C ALA A 525 32.33 -61.29 -55.94
N THR A 526 31.34 -60.61 -55.33
CA THR A 526 31.39 -59.18 -55.03
C THR A 526 32.52 -58.86 -54.06
N LEU A 527 32.70 -59.69 -53.03
CA LEU A 527 33.80 -59.53 -52.09
C LEU A 527 35.16 -59.78 -52.76
N ALA A 528 35.27 -60.79 -53.62
CA ALA A 528 36.51 -61.09 -54.36
C ALA A 528 36.89 -59.96 -55.32
N ALA A 529 35.91 -59.36 -56.00
CA ALA A 529 36.10 -58.22 -56.90
C ALA A 529 36.63 -56.99 -56.13
N ALA A 530 36.03 -56.66 -54.98
CA ALA A 530 36.48 -55.56 -54.13
C ALA A 530 37.91 -55.76 -53.58
N LEU A 531 38.35 -57.01 -53.41
CA LEU A 531 39.69 -57.37 -52.92
C LEU A 531 40.76 -57.48 -54.03
N GLY A 532 40.43 -57.08 -55.25
CA GLY A 532 41.31 -57.12 -56.42
C GLY A 532 41.44 -58.51 -57.05
N GLY A 533 40.34 -59.28 -57.10
CA GLY A 533 40.30 -60.62 -57.72
C GLY A 533 40.93 -61.72 -56.86
N ALA A 534 40.75 -61.66 -55.54
CA ALA A 534 41.27 -62.68 -54.63
C ALA A 534 40.63 -64.06 -54.87
N SER A 535 41.41 -65.14 -54.69
CA SER A 535 40.89 -66.50 -54.82
C SER A 535 39.80 -66.79 -53.79
N ALA A 536 38.85 -67.68 -54.11
CA ALA A 536 37.70 -67.97 -53.24
C ALA A 536 38.07 -68.30 -51.78
N SER A 537 39.15 -69.05 -51.58
CA SER A 537 39.70 -69.34 -50.24
C SER A 537 40.17 -68.07 -49.51
N ARG A 538 41.00 -67.23 -50.14
CA ARG A 538 41.48 -65.98 -49.53
C ARG A 538 40.34 -65.00 -49.25
N THR A 539 39.36 -64.91 -50.16
CA THR A 539 38.17 -64.09 -49.97
C THR A 539 37.35 -64.53 -48.76
N SER A 540 37.26 -65.84 -48.49
CA SER A 540 36.62 -66.38 -47.30
C SER A 540 37.38 -66.02 -46.02
N ASP A 541 38.71 -66.12 -46.04
CA ASP A 541 39.56 -65.76 -44.90
C ASP A 541 39.44 -64.26 -44.56
N TYR A 542 39.47 -63.39 -45.58
CA TYR A 542 39.27 -61.95 -45.40
C TYR A 542 37.86 -61.62 -44.91
N ARG A 543 36.82 -62.33 -45.37
CA ARG A 543 35.45 -62.18 -44.87
C ARG A 543 35.36 -62.50 -43.37
N LYS A 544 35.98 -63.60 -42.93
CA LYS A 544 35.96 -64.01 -41.52
C LYS A 544 36.70 -63.00 -40.63
N ALA A 545 37.87 -62.56 -41.07
CA ALA A 545 38.64 -61.54 -40.37
C ALA A 545 37.90 -60.19 -40.31
N ALA A 546 37.20 -59.83 -41.38
CA ALA A 546 36.38 -58.63 -41.46
C ALA A 546 35.19 -58.64 -40.48
N LEU A 547 34.45 -59.76 -40.39
CA LEU A 547 33.37 -59.90 -39.42
C LEU A 547 33.86 -59.84 -37.97
N GLY A 548 35.04 -60.40 -37.70
CA GLY A 548 35.71 -60.27 -36.40
C GLY A 548 36.08 -58.83 -36.07
N LEU A 549 36.53 -58.06 -37.07
CA LEU A 549 36.83 -56.64 -36.92
C LEU A 549 35.58 -55.81 -36.64
N ILE A 550 34.48 -56.06 -37.36
CA ILE A 550 33.18 -55.39 -37.14
C ILE A 550 32.67 -55.67 -35.73
N ALA A 551 32.76 -56.92 -35.25
CA ALA A 551 32.36 -57.30 -33.90
C ALA A 551 33.20 -56.61 -32.81
N GLN A 552 34.44 -56.18 -33.11
CA GLN A 552 35.31 -55.42 -32.20
C GLN A 552 35.03 -53.91 -32.22
N GLY A 553 33.99 -53.46 -32.93
CA GLY A 553 33.59 -52.06 -32.98
C GLY A 553 34.26 -51.26 -34.10
N TYR A 554 34.59 -51.90 -35.23
CA TYR A 554 35.01 -51.16 -36.42
C TYR A 554 33.93 -50.15 -36.82
N PRO A 555 34.26 -48.85 -36.98
CA PRO A 555 33.25 -47.82 -37.16
C PRO A 555 32.44 -48.04 -38.43
N GLU A 556 31.11 -47.89 -38.30
CA GLU A 556 30.13 -48.05 -39.38
C GLU A 556 30.24 -46.93 -40.44
N HIS A 557 30.89 -45.81 -40.07
CA HIS A 557 31.17 -44.68 -40.95
C HIS A 557 32.64 -44.24 -40.78
N ASP A 558 33.39 -44.29 -41.88
CA ASP A 558 34.73 -43.73 -41.99
C ASP A 558 34.60 -42.29 -42.53
N PRO A 559 35.00 -41.25 -41.78
CA PRO A 559 34.75 -39.85 -42.15
C PRO A 559 35.41 -39.39 -43.46
N ASP A 560 36.32 -40.17 -44.04
CA ASP A 560 36.99 -39.84 -45.31
C ASP A 560 36.22 -40.26 -46.58
N LEU A 561 34.97 -40.71 -46.45
CA LEU A 561 34.04 -40.81 -47.59
C LEU A 561 32.95 -39.73 -47.50
N SER A 562 33.33 -38.47 -47.71
CA SER A 562 32.42 -37.61 -48.46
C SER A 562 32.26 -38.22 -49.85
N THR A 563 31.17 -38.95 -50.08
CA THR A 563 30.69 -39.26 -51.43
C THR A 563 30.19 -37.96 -52.06
N THR A 564 31.14 -37.10 -52.42
CA THR A 564 30.96 -36.03 -53.38
C THR A 564 32.32 -35.90 -54.06
N PRO A 565 32.45 -36.17 -55.37
CA PRO A 565 33.66 -35.76 -56.06
C PRO A 565 33.75 -34.24 -55.88
N ALA A 566 34.82 -33.77 -55.24
CA ALA A 566 35.11 -32.35 -55.14
C ALA A 566 35.29 -31.79 -56.57
N THR A 567 34.20 -31.34 -57.18
CA THR A 567 34.24 -30.52 -58.39
C THR A 567 34.56 -29.10 -57.95
N GLY A 568 35.85 -28.84 -57.73
CA GLY A 568 36.40 -27.53 -57.45
C GLY A 568 37.91 -27.63 -57.30
N PRO A 569 38.70 -26.74 -57.94
CA PRO A 569 40.15 -26.80 -57.83
C PRO A 569 40.56 -26.49 -56.39
N VAL A 570 41.20 -27.46 -55.73
CA VAL A 570 41.85 -27.28 -54.43
C VAL A 570 43.14 -26.50 -54.68
N SER A 571 43.16 -25.23 -54.30
CA SER A 571 44.37 -24.41 -54.30
C SER A 571 45.18 -24.71 -53.04
N ILE A 572 46.40 -25.20 -53.22
CA ILE A 572 47.35 -25.48 -52.14
C ILE A 572 48.09 -24.17 -51.81
N PRO A 573 48.10 -23.71 -50.55
CA PRO A 573 48.82 -22.49 -50.18
C PRO A 573 50.33 -22.77 -50.23
N GLY A 574 51.03 -22.19 -51.21
CA GLY A 574 52.50 -22.26 -51.27
C GLY A 574 53.15 -22.25 -52.65
N GLN A 575 52.41 -22.25 -53.76
CA GLN A 575 53.01 -22.05 -55.08
C GLN A 575 52.62 -20.69 -55.67
N THR A 576 53.60 -19.80 -55.73
CA THR A 576 53.62 -18.65 -56.64
C THR A 576 53.54 -19.15 -58.08
N GLU A 577 52.38 -18.98 -58.72
CA GLU A 577 52.28 -19.05 -60.18
C GLU A 577 52.65 -17.70 -60.79
N ILE A 578 53.68 -17.76 -61.64
CA ILE A 578 54.10 -16.71 -62.55
C ILE A 578 53.12 -16.71 -63.73
N THR A 579 52.61 -15.51 -64.05
CA THR A 579 51.78 -15.19 -65.22
C THR A 579 52.48 -15.51 -66.54
N VAL A 580 51.75 -16.11 -67.49
CA VAL A 580 51.76 -15.74 -68.92
C VAL A 580 50.34 -15.79 -69.45
#